data_AF-A0A812QP09-F1
#
_entry.id   AF-A0A812QP09-F1
#
_cell.length_a   1.000
_cell.length_b   1.000
_cell.length_c   1.000
_cell.angle_alpha   90.00
_cell.angle_beta   90.00
_cell.angle_gamma   90.00
#
_symmetry.space_group_name_H-M   'P 1'
#
loop_
_entity.id
_entity.type
_entity.pdbx_description
1 polymer ?
#
loop_
_entity_poly.entity_id
_entity_poly.type
_entity_poly.pdbx_seq_one_letter_code
_entity_poly.pdbx_strand_id
1 'polypeptide(L)'
;MATVLGSGERPAPAFLSRMAQANQKVICTAKGEDVRTVNVEYLLQKRLRIPIFQRRYCWYKEQWNTLLGDVCLVANGSKEKHALGRITCVLDNSGDGRLLVVDGQQRNTTCSLLLAAVRDVAATRHSEECLKLVSKLESLLFPGGLEEWMSARQPGTPLEEGAELGAAALVPTYCDRASYFAATLPRRASVPSVPDSGSWMRPMEAKLFFSDRLVGESDKHLVAVAEAVLYKLEWLLFPISLGEGHKDGTEDLHLIFERLALRDATFCKPHRATEYANMGAADFVRNLLLGSFAEEADAIHAYKTYWLPIEKSAAKVAEAKQESVASHLEAALEAFLKANPRQRKKANLAAAGVGGALYARFRRWLVDMEVATDPKQTTDTMDLLHRLHDFALQHFEGGPVRQASPPGLDAWSFGSTTKQPPALIPCREDC
;
A
#
# COMPACT_ATOMS: atom_id res chain seq x y z
N MET A 1 -27.02 48.56 -15.87
CA MET A 1 -27.00 47.24 -16.53
C MET A 1 -26.35 46.26 -15.58
N ALA A 2 -27.16 45.42 -14.92
CA ALA A 2 -26.67 44.37 -14.03
C ALA A 2 -26.36 43.13 -14.88
N THR A 3 -25.08 42.80 -15.03
CA THR A 3 -24.66 41.56 -15.69
C THR A 3 -24.72 40.43 -14.68
N VAL A 4 -25.60 39.47 -14.97
CA VAL A 4 -25.74 38.18 -14.30
C VAL A 4 -24.40 37.46 -14.29
N LEU A 5 -23.74 37.37 -13.13
CA LEU A 5 -22.63 36.44 -12.94
C LEU A 5 -23.20 35.05 -12.73
N GLY A 6 -23.06 34.24 -13.78
CA GLY A 6 -23.48 32.85 -13.84
C GLY A 6 -22.91 32.02 -12.70
N SER A 7 -23.75 31.13 -12.21
CA SER A 7 -23.42 30.01 -11.35
C SER A 7 -22.44 29.06 -12.06
N GLY A 8 -21.16 29.38 -12.02
CA GLY A 8 -20.09 28.44 -12.37
C GLY A 8 -19.85 27.49 -11.21
N GLU A 9 -20.13 26.20 -11.39
CA GLU A 9 -19.60 25.16 -10.49
C GLU A 9 -18.08 25.30 -10.45
N ARG A 10 -17.52 25.36 -9.24
CA ARG A 10 -16.08 25.55 -9.02
C ARG A 10 -15.33 24.23 -9.22
N PRO A 11 -14.10 24.26 -9.73
CA PRO A 11 -13.38 23.04 -10.08
C PRO A 11 -13.00 22.24 -8.82
N ALA A 12 -13.30 20.94 -8.83
CA ALA A 12 -12.87 20.00 -7.80
C ALA A 12 -11.36 19.70 -7.90
N PRO A 13 -10.70 19.18 -6.84
CA PRO A 13 -9.33 18.65 -6.90
C PRO A 13 -9.11 17.79 -8.14
N ALA A 14 -7.94 17.83 -8.75
CA ALA A 14 -7.67 17.20 -10.05
C ALA A 14 -8.15 15.73 -10.11
N PHE A 15 -7.90 14.97 -9.04
CA PHE A 15 -8.41 13.61 -8.90
C PHE A 15 -9.95 13.53 -8.85
N LEU A 16 -10.60 14.32 -8.00
CA LEU A 16 -12.06 14.36 -7.89
C LEU A 16 -12.75 14.83 -9.18
N SER A 17 -12.12 15.75 -9.91
CA SER A 17 -12.55 16.19 -11.24
C SER A 17 -12.48 15.05 -12.24
N ARG A 18 -11.35 14.32 -12.29
CA ARG A 18 -11.19 13.12 -13.12
C ARG A 18 -12.24 12.06 -12.79
N MET A 19 -12.49 11.79 -11.51
CA MET A 19 -13.55 10.86 -11.08
C MET A 19 -14.94 11.29 -11.54
N ALA A 20 -15.30 12.57 -11.42
CA ALA A 20 -16.61 13.09 -11.77
C ALA A 20 -16.88 12.98 -13.28
N GLN A 21 -15.84 13.13 -14.09
CA GLN A 21 -15.90 13.03 -15.55
C GLN A 21 -15.81 11.58 -16.06
N ALA A 22 -15.46 10.64 -15.19
CA ALA A 22 -15.18 9.27 -15.58
C ALA A 22 -16.45 8.43 -15.81
N ASN A 23 -16.41 7.53 -16.78
CA ASN A 23 -17.54 6.66 -17.10
C ASN A 23 -17.73 5.57 -16.03
N GLN A 24 -18.81 5.65 -15.27
CA GLN A 24 -19.09 4.71 -14.18
C GLN A 24 -19.43 3.28 -14.65
N LYS A 25 -19.66 3.07 -15.95
CA LYS A 25 -19.98 1.75 -16.52
C LYS A 25 -18.75 0.98 -17.00
N VAL A 26 -17.57 1.61 -17.02
CA VAL A 26 -16.32 1.00 -17.48
C VAL A 26 -15.36 0.94 -16.29
N ILE A 27 -14.87 -0.26 -15.95
CA ILE A 27 -13.95 -0.45 -14.82
C ILE A 27 -12.51 -0.19 -15.26
N CYS A 28 -12.06 -0.97 -16.24
CA CYS A 28 -10.74 -0.91 -16.87
C CYS A 28 -10.84 -1.42 -18.31
N THR A 29 -9.92 -1.01 -19.17
CA THR A 29 -9.75 -1.55 -20.52
C THR A 29 -8.69 -2.65 -20.49
N ALA A 30 -9.12 -3.89 -20.73
CA ALA A 30 -8.26 -5.01 -21.03
C ALA A 30 -8.70 -5.57 -22.38
N LYS A 31 -7.77 -5.83 -23.30
CA LYS A 31 -8.12 -6.51 -24.55
C LYS A 31 -8.35 -7.98 -24.23
N GLY A 32 -9.45 -8.54 -24.72
CA GLY A 32 -9.82 -9.94 -24.43
C GLY A 32 -8.73 -10.93 -24.88
N GLU A 33 -8.00 -10.60 -25.95
CA GLU A 33 -6.87 -11.39 -26.46
C GLU A 33 -5.65 -11.41 -25.52
N ASP A 34 -5.51 -10.42 -24.64
CA ASP A 34 -4.40 -10.34 -23.69
C ASP A 34 -4.68 -11.10 -22.37
N VAL A 35 -5.94 -11.45 -22.11
CA VAL A 35 -6.34 -12.22 -20.93
C VAL A 35 -5.93 -13.67 -21.10
N ARG A 36 -5.11 -14.19 -20.18
CA ARG A 36 -4.60 -15.56 -20.26
C ARG A 36 -4.35 -16.18 -18.90
N THR A 37 -4.36 -17.50 -18.86
CA THR A 37 -3.89 -18.25 -17.69
C THR A 37 -2.37 -18.24 -17.65
N VAL A 38 -1.80 -17.92 -16.49
CA VAL A 38 -0.36 -17.92 -16.22
C VAL A 38 -0.09 -18.60 -14.88
N ASN A 39 1.13 -19.09 -14.68
CA ASN A 39 1.56 -19.68 -13.41
C ASN A 39 2.34 -18.65 -12.57
N VAL A 40 2.72 -19.03 -11.35
CA VAL A 40 3.46 -18.15 -10.44
C VAL A 40 4.86 -17.84 -10.97
N GLU A 41 5.54 -18.81 -11.58
CA GLU A 41 6.87 -18.60 -12.18
C GLU A 41 6.85 -17.47 -13.22
N TYR A 42 5.87 -17.49 -14.13
CA TYR A 42 5.69 -16.46 -15.15
C TYR A 42 5.61 -15.05 -14.54
N LEU A 43 4.84 -14.91 -13.46
CA LEU A 43 4.67 -13.61 -12.79
C LEU A 43 5.95 -13.14 -12.11
N LEU A 44 6.69 -14.04 -11.47
CA LEU A 44 7.98 -13.72 -10.84
C LEU A 44 9.02 -13.27 -11.89
N GLN A 45 9.05 -13.95 -13.05
CA GLN A 45 9.92 -13.57 -14.17
C GLN A 45 9.59 -12.19 -14.76
N LYS A 46 8.30 -11.83 -14.79
CA LYS A 46 7.87 -10.49 -15.24
C LYS A 46 8.19 -9.38 -14.26
N ARG A 47 8.54 -9.73 -13.01
CA ARG A 47 8.78 -8.83 -11.89
C ARG A 47 7.54 -7.97 -11.57
N LEU A 48 7.19 -7.91 -10.30
CA LEU A 48 5.98 -7.27 -9.82
C LEU A 48 6.33 -6.07 -8.93
N ARG A 49 5.58 -4.98 -9.07
CA ARG A 49 5.62 -3.85 -8.16
C ARG A 49 4.21 -3.60 -7.65
N ILE A 50 4.05 -3.49 -6.34
CA ILE A 50 2.78 -3.14 -5.69
C ILE A 50 2.85 -1.65 -5.33
N PRO A 51 2.00 -0.79 -5.92
CA PRO A 51 2.01 0.66 -5.64
C PRO A 51 1.61 1.01 -4.20
N ILE A 52 1.97 2.21 -3.75
CA ILE A 52 1.66 2.66 -2.38
C ILE A 52 0.15 2.75 -2.07
N PHE A 53 -0.69 2.93 -3.09
CA PHE A 53 -2.15 3.00 -2.92
C PHE A 53 -2.76 1.65 -2.55
N GLN A 54 -2.00 0.56 -2.68
CA GLN A 54 -2.46 -0.72 -2.21
C GLN A 54 -2.40 -0.85 -0.69
N ARG A 55 -3.21 -1.75 -0.15
CA ARG A 55 -3.15 -2.08 1.26
C ARG A 55 -1.83 -2.79 1.60
N ARG A 56 -1.45 -2.76 2.86
CA ARG A 56 -0.36 -3.59 3.36
C ARG A 56 -0.73 -5.08 3.36
N TYR A 57 0.28 -5.94 3.44
CA TYR A 57 0.12 -7.37 3.55
C TYR A 57 -0.59 -7.75 4.86
N CYS A 58 -1.85 -8.18 4.77
CA CYS A 58 -2.75 -8.43 5.91
C CYS A 58 -3.34 -9.85 5.95
N TRP A 59 -2.69 -10.84 5.35
CA TRP A 59 -3.08 -12.24 5.53
C TRP A 59 -2.55 -12.78 6.86
N TYR A 60 -3.33 -13.65 7.50
CA TYR A 60 -3.06 -14.27 8.79
C TYR A 60 -3.02 -15.80 8.65
N LYS A 61 -2.82 -16.49 9.78
CA LYS A 61 -2.70 -17.95 9.87
C LYS A 61 -3.81 -18.71 9.13
N GLU A 62 -5.05 -18.22 9.15
CA GLU A 62 -6.18 -18.86 8.45
C GLU A 62 -5.95 -18.92 6.93
N GLN A 63 -5.53 -17.79 6.34
CA GLN A 63 -5.20 -17.71 4.92
C GLN A 63 -3.95 -18.51 4.57
N TRP A 64 -2.93 -18.47 5.42
CA TRP A 64 -1.70 -19.24 5.22
C TRP A 64 -1.96 -20.75 5.25
N ASN A 65 -2.79 -21.23 6.20
CA ASN A 65 -3.21 -22.62 6.25
C ASN A 65 -4.00 -23.03 5.00
N THR A 66 -4.90 -22.18 4.53
CA THR A 66 -5.71 -22.47 3.33
C THR A 66 -4.82 -22.60 2.10
N LEU A 67 -3.95 -21.62 1.84
CA LEU A 67 -3.02 -21.67 0.72
C LEU A 67 -2.09 -22.90 0.80
N LEU A 68 -1.51 -23.18 1.97
CA LEU A 68 -0.64 -24.35 2.13
C LEU A 68 -1.40 -25.65 1.91
N GLY A 69 -2.62 -25.78 2.43
CA GLY A 69 -3.48 -26.95 2.21
C GLY A 69 -3.77 -27.16 0.72
N ASP A 70 -4.13 -26.10 0.00
CA ASP A 70 -4.34 -26.13 -1.45
C ASP A 70 -3.08 -26.55 -2.21
N VAL A 71 -1.91 -26.07 -1.80
CA VAL A 71 -0.62 -26.48 -2.38
C VAL A 71 -0.32 -27.95 -2.10
N CYS A 72 -0.55 -28.43 -0.88
CA CYS A 72 -0.30 -29.82 -0.51
C CYS A 72 -1.19 -30.79 -1.31
N LEU A 73 -2.46 -30.45 -1.55
CA LEU A 73 -3.37 -31.23 -2.40
C LEU A 73 -2.87 -31.34 -3.85
N VAL A 74 -2.18 -30.31 -4.34
CA VAL A 74 -1.64 -30.28 -5.70
C VAL A 74 -0.27 -30.98 -5.77
N ALA A 75 0.55 -30.83 -4.73
CA ALA A 75 1.86 -31.45 -4.60
C ALA A 75 1.77 -32.97 -4.47
N ASN A 76 0.76 -33.49 -3.76
CA ASN A 76 0.55 -34.93 -3.59
C ASN A 76 -0.26 -35.59 -4.73
N GLY A 77 -0.66 -34.81 -5.75
CA GLY A 77 -1.42 -35.30 -6.90
C GLY A 77 -2.92 -35.50 -6.67
N SER A 78 -3.47 -35.16 -5.50
CA SER A 78 -4.92 -35.21 -5.25
C SER A 78 -5.70 -34.20 -6.11
N LYS A 79 -5.04 -33.13 -6.56
CA LYS A 79 -5.56 -32.15 -7.50
C LYS A 79 -4.49 -31.86 -8.55
N GLU A 80 -4.88 -31.77 -9.82
CA GLU A 80 -3.92 -31.50 -10.91
C GLU A 80 -3.35 -30.08 -10.83
N LYS A 81 -4.23 -29.09 -10.66
CA LYS A 81 -3.94 -27.66 -10.63
C LYS A 81 -4.86 -26.92 -9.66
N HIS A 82 -4.47 -25.74 -9.20
CA HIS A 82 -5.30 -24.91 -8.33
C HIS A 82 -5.34 -23.46 -8.81
N ALA A 83 -6.55 -22.91 -8.98
CA ALA A 83 -6.75 -21.53 -9.40
C ALA A 83 -6.60 -20.56 -8.22
N LEU A 84 -5.60 -19.67 -8.26
CA LEU A 84 -5.42 -18.56 -7.33
C LEU A 84 -6.38 -17.40 -7.62
N GLY A 85 -7.20 -17.51 -8.66
CA GLY A 85 -8.16 -16.50 -9.07
C GLY A 85 -7.54 -15.52 -10.06
N ARG A 86 -7.84 -14.24 -9.87
CA ARG A 86 -7.54 -13.18 -10.84
C ARG A 86 -6.40 -12.30 -10.36
N ILE A 87 -5.44 -12.03 -11.24
CA ILE A 87 -4.42 -10.99 -11.02
C ILE A 87 -4.62 -9.91 -12.06
N THR A 88 -4.66 -8.65 -11.63
CA THR A 88 -4.80 -7.49 -12.53
C THR A 88 -3.54 -6.67 -12.47
N CYS A 89 -2.94 -6.41 -13.62
CA CYS A 89 -1.67 -5.71 -13.71
C CYS A 89 -1.69 -4.62 -14.78
N VAL A 90 -0.93 -3.57 -14.58
CA VAL A 90 -0.61 -2.55 -15.59
C VAL A 90 0.86 -2.72 -15.98
N LEU A 91 1.20 -2.52 -17.25
CA LEU A 91 2.60 -2.46 -17.67
C LEU A 91 3.23 -1.18 -17.13
N ASP A 92 4.33 -1.30 -16.39
CA ASP A 92 5.07 -0.12 -15.93
C ASP A 92 5.84 0.50 -17.10
N ASN A 93 5.50 1.75 -17.46
CA ASN A 93 6.19 2.51 -18.50
C ASN A 93 7.55 3.06 -18.04
N SER A 94 7.96 2.82 -16.78
CA SER A 94 9.26 3.23 -16.21
C SER A 94 10.48 2.54 -16.86
N GLY A 95 10.25 1.59 -17.78
CA GLY A 95 11.28 1.01 -18.65
C GLY A 95 11.96 -0.25 -18.13
N ASP A 96 11.70 -0.67 -16.88
CA ASP A 96 12.26 -1.90 -16.29
C ASP A 96 11.41 -3.16 -16.56
N GLY A 97 10.30 -3.00 -17.30
CA GLY A 97 9.41 -4.06 -17.75
C GLY A 97 8.54 -4.69 -16.65
N ARG A 98 8.51 -4.11 -15.44
CA ARG A 98 7.72 -4.62 -14.32
C ARG A 98 6.22 -4.49 -14.57
N LEU A 99 5.47 -5.38 -13.93
CA LEU A 99 4.02 -5.30 -13.84
C LEU A 99 3.62 -4.61 -12.53
N LEU A 100 2.88 -3.51 -12.65
CA LEU A 100 2.22 -2.84 -11.53
C LEU A 100 0.98 -3.66 -11.13
N VAL A 101 1.02 -4.30 -9.96
CA VAL A 101 -0.07 -5.13 -9.48
C VAL A 101 -1.19 -4.25 -8.94
N VAL A 102 -2.35 -4.35 -9.57
CA VAL A 102 -3.55 -3.59 -9.24
C VAL A 102 -4.48 -4.36 -8.30
N ASP A 103 -4.55 -5.68 -8.50
CA ASP A 103 -5.29 -6.63 -7.66
C ASP A 103 -4.60 -8.01 -7.69
N GLY A 104 -4.78 -8.81 -6.64
CA GLY A 104 -4.16 -10.13 -6.46
C GLY A 104 -2.91 -10.14 -5.57
N GLN A 105 -2.54 -8.98 -5.01
CA GLN A 105 -1.29 -8.80 -4.28
C GLN A 105 -1.07 -9.74 -3.08
N GLN A 106 -2.12 -10.06 -2.33
CA GLN A 106 -2.00 -10.80 -1.06
C GLN A 106 -1.57 -12.24 -1.33
N ARG A 107 -2.24 -12.89 -2.28
CA ARG A 107 -1.97 -14.27 -2.70
C ARG A 107 -0.59 -14.37 -3.34
N ASN A 108 -0.23 -13.45 -4.22
CA ASN A 108 1.07 -13.46 -4.89
C ASN A 108 2.23 -13.26 -3.90
N THR A 109 2.13 -12.26 -3.01
CA THR A 109 3.11 -12.05 -1.93
C THR A 109 3.27 -13.29 -1.06
N THR A 110 2.16 -13.97 -0.70
CA THR A 110 2.21 -15.20 0.10
C THR A 110 2.87 -16.36 -0.64
N CYS A 111 2.65 -16.49 -1.96
CA CYS A 111 3.36 -17.49 -2.78
C CYS A 111 4.87 -17.27 -2.73
N SER A 112 5.33 -16.02 -2.87
CA SER A 112 6.76 -15.70 -2.76
C SER A 112 7.34 -16.00 -1.37
N LEU A 113 6.58 -15.73 -0.31
CA LEU A 113 6.98 -16.05 1.07
C LEU A 113 7.05 -17.57 1.33
N LEU A 114 6.11 -18.34 0.78
CA LEU A 114 6.14 -19.80 0.82
C LEU A 114 7.35 -20.36 0.06
N LEU A 115 7.65 -19.85 -1.14
CA LEU A 115 8.84 -20.24 -1.90
C LEU A 115 10.13 -19.89 -1.15
N ALA A 116 10.20 -18.73 -0.50
CA ALA A 116 11.34 -18.37 0.35
C ALA A 116 11.49 -19.32 1.55
N ALA A 117 10.39 -19.73 2.17
CA ALA A 117 10.41 -20.73 3.25
C ALA A 117 10.90 -22.10 2.75
N VAL A 118 10.43 -22.56 1.59
CA VAL A 118 10.90 -23.82 0.96
C VAL A 118 12.39 -23.74 0.67
N ARG A 119 12.87 -22.65 0.06
CA ARG A 119 14.30 -22.42 -0.22
C ARG A 119 15.12 -22.51 1.06
N ASP A 120 14.72 -21.81 2.12
CA ASP A 120 15.47 -21.77 3.37
C ASP A 120 15.54 -23.15 4.05
N VAL A 121 14.45 -23.94 4.01
CA VAL A 121 14.46 -25.31 4.53
C VAL A 121 15.35 -26.20 3.65
N ALA A 122 15.23 -26.13 2.33
CA ALA A 122 16.06 -26.89 1.39
C ALA A 122 17.55 -26.55 1.54
N ALA A 123 17.91 -25.30 1.85
CA ALA A 123 19.29 -24.87 2.09
C ALA A 123 19.92 -25.49 3.34
N THR A 124 19.13 -26.05 4.27
CA THR A 124 19.64 -26.82 5.41
C THR A 124 19.91 -28.30 5.08
N ARG A 125 19.56 -28.74 3.86
CA ARG A 125 19.73 -30.11 3.39
C ARG A 125 21.00 -30.23 2.55
N HIS A 126 21.50 -31.45 2.41
CA HIS A 126 22.71 -31.77 1.65
C HIS A 126 22.45 -32.56 0.36
N SER A 127 21.19 -32.84 0.01
CA SER A 127 20.84 -33.56 -1.21
C SER A 127 21.01 -32.68 -2.46
N GLU A 128 21.38 -33.31 -3.57
CA GLU A 128 21.60 -32.64 -4.85
C GLU A 128 20.31 -31.95 -5.34
N GLU A 129 19.15 -32.59 -5.13
CA GLU A 129 17.84 -32.04 -5.47
C GLU A 129 17.55 -30.75 -4.70
N CYS A 130 17.85 -30.70 -3.40
CA CYS A 130 17.66 -29.50 -2.60
C CYS A 130 18.63 -28.37 -3.02
N LEU A 131 19.89 -28.68 -3.34
CA LEU A 131 20.84 -27.68 -3.82
C LEU A 131 20.39 -27.06 -5.15
N LYS A 132 19.91 -27.88 -6.10
CA LYS A 132 19.31 -27.41 -7.36
C LYS A 132 18.07 -26.55 -7.10
N LEU A 133 17.21 -26.98 -6.19
CA LEU A 133 16.01 -26.24 -5.81
C LEU A 133 16.34 -24.86 -5.23
N VAL A 134 17.33 -24.78 -4.33
CA VAL A 134 17.78 -23.50 -3.74
C VAL A 134 18.23 -22.53 -4.82
N SER A 135 19.12 -22.97 -5.73
CA SER A 135 19.62 -22.12 -6.82
C SER A 135 18.49 -21.62 -7.72
N LYS A 136 17.53 -22.48 -8.05
CA LYS A 136 16.35 -22.13 -8.85
C LYS A 136 15.45 -21.11 -8.14
N LEU A 137 15.17 -21.30 -6.85
CA LEU A 137 14.32 -20.39 -6.10
C LEU A 137 14.99 -19.05 -5.85
N GLU A 138 16.31 -19.01 -5.65
CA GLU A 138 17.06 -17.75 -5.56
C GLU A 138 16.98 -16.95 -6.87
N SER A 139 17.18 -17.59 -8.03
CA SER A 139 17.10 -16.90 -9.33
C SER A 139 15.70 -16.40 -9.67
N LEU A 140 14.65 -17.12 -9.26
CA LEU A 140 13.26 -16.70 -9.45
C LEU A 140 12.81 -15.60 -8.48
N LEU A 141 13.27 -15.63 -7.22
CA LEU A 141 12.93 -14.60 -6.24
C LEU A 141 13.75 -13.31 -6.46
N PHE A 142 14.96 -13.42 -7.03
CA PHE A 142 15.87 -12.32 -7.27
C PHE A 142 16.43 -12.30 -8.72
N PRO A 143 15.56 -12.17 -9.74
CA PRO A 143 15.96 -12.22 -11.15
C PRO A 143 16.85 -11.06 -11.59
N GLY A 144 16.88 -9.95 -10.84
CA GLY A 144 17.72 -8.79 -11.16
C GLY A 144 19.12 -8.82 -10.51
N GLY A 145 19.60 -9.98 -10.08
CA GLY A 145 20.99 -10.17 -9.63
C GLY A 145 21.18 -10.02 -8.11
N LEU A 146 20.98 -11.12 -7.37
CA LEU A 146 21.19 -11.15 -5.91
C LEU A 146 22.66 -10.94 -5.52
N GLU A 147 23.60 -11.57 -6.21
CA GLU A 147 25.04 -11.49 -5.91
C GLU A 147 25.59 -10.07 -6.06
N GLU A 148 25.20 -9.41 -7.15
CA GLU A 148 25.57 -8.02 -7.41
C GLU A 148 25.03 -7.10 -6.31
N TRP A 149 23.76 -7.30 -5.93
CA TRP A 149 23.14 -6.54 -4.85
C TRP A 149 23.85 -6.76 -3.49
N MET A 150 24.20 -8.00 -3.15
CA MET A 150 24.92 -8.28 -1.89
C MET A 150 26.34 -7.71 -1.91
N SER A 151 27.03 -7.77 -3.05
CA SER A 151 28.40 -7.26 -3.20
C SER A 151 28.48 -5.74 -3.10
N ALA A 152 27.44 -5.04 -3.55
CA ALA A 152 27.35 -3.58 -3.46
C ALA A 152 26.99 -3.07 -2.05
N ARG A 153 26.56 -3.96 -1.14
CA ARG A 153 26.04 -3.59 0.18
C ARG A 153 27.09 -3.83 1.27
N GLN A 154 27.13 -2.95 2.26
CA GLN A 154 27.92 -3.20 3.47
C GLN A 154 27.24 -4.30 4.32
N PRO A 155 27.96 -5.38 4.68
CA PRO A 155 27.42 -6.42 5.56
C PRO A 155 26.96 -5.85 6.90
N GLY A 156 25.82 -6.34 7.43
CA GLY A 156 25.27 -5.88 8.70
C GLY A 156 24.49 -4.57 8.65
N THR A 157 24.33 -3.94 7.48
CA THR A 157 23.45 -2.77 7.33
C THR A 157 21.98 -3.19 7.32
N PRO A 158 21.14 -2.68 8.24
CA PRO A 158 19.72 -3.04 8.31
C PRO A 158 18.98 -2.64 7.03
N LEU A 159 17.85 -3.29 6.76
CA LEU A 159 16.94 -2.86 5.70
C LEU A 159 16.12 -1.68 6.19
N GLU A 160 16.15 -0.58 5.44
CA GLU A 160 15.31 0.57 5.72
C GLU A 160 13.88 0.33 5.18
N GLU A 161 12.87 0.71 5.97
CA GLU A 161 11.48 0.60 5.52
C GLU A 161 11.23 1.50 4.32
N GLY A 162 10.66 0.93 3.27
CA GLY A 162 10.49 1.60 1.98
C GLY A 162 11.60 1.40 0.97
N ALA A 163 12.78 0.91 1.37
CA ALA A 163 13.87 0.69 0.44
C ALA A 163 13.46 -0.33 -0.62
N GLU A 164 13.79 -0.05 -1.89
CA GLU A 164 13.51 -0.96 -2.99
C GLU A 164 14.70 -1.89 -3.22
N LEU A 165 14.39 -3.17 -3.45
CA LEU A 165 15.38 -4.15 -3.84
C LEU A 165 15.25 -4.40 -5.33
N GLY A 166 16.09 -3.73 -6.12
CA GLY A 166 16.10 -3.82 -7.58
C GLY A 166 16.17 -5.26 -8.10
N ALA A 167 16.96 -6.11 -7.43
CA ALA A 167 17.09 -7.51 -7.79
C ALA A 167 15.81 -8.35 -7.58
N ALA A 168 14.87 -7.94 -6.71
CA ALA A 168 13.71 -8.75 -6.34
C ALA A 168 12.69 -8.88 -7.48
N ALA A 169 12.05 -10.06 -7.52
CA ALA A 169 10.91 -10.36 -8.39
C ALA A 169 9.62 -9.70 -7.93
N LEU A 170 9.51 -9.30 -6.66
CA LEU A 170 8.34 -8.63 -6.12
C LEU A 170 8.80 -7.52 -5.19
N VAL A 171 8.35 -6.30 -5.48
CA VAL A 171 8.49 -5.12 -4.62
C VAL A 171 7.12 -4.86 -4.01
N PRO A 172 6.92 -5.12 -2.71
CA PRO A 172 5.61 -4.95 -2.07
C PRO A 172 5.33 -3.46 -1.77
N THR A 173 4.14 -3.21 -1.22
CA THR A 173 3.75 -1.89 -0.71
C THR A 173 4.82 -1.35 0.25
N TYR A 174 5.00 -0.03 0.26
CA TYR A 174 6.07 0.66 1.00
C TYR A 174 6.36 0.09 2.40
N CYS A 175 5.33 -0.14 3.23
CA CYS A 175 5.44 -0.59 4.61
C CYS A 175 5.67 -2.08 4.84
N ASP A 176 5.63 -2.88 3.77
CA ASP A 176 5.94 -4.30 3.84
C ASP A 176 7.36 -4.57 3.35
N ARG A 177 8.07 -3.58 2.80
CA ARG A 177 9.33 -3.80 2.07
C ARG A 177 10.41 -4.35 2.99
N ALA A 178 10.67 -3.73 4.14
CA ALA A 178 11.75 -4.20 5.01
C ALA A 178 11.47 -5.61 5.54
N SER A 179 10.27 -5.87 6.04
CA SER A 179 9.90 -7.19 6.58
C SER A 179 9.79 -8.26 5.48
N TYR A 180 9.29 -7.92 4.30
CA TYR A 180 9.26 -8.84 3.15
C TYR A 180 10.66 -9.18 2.65
N PHE A 181 11.55 -8.20 2.49
CA PHE A 181 12.92 -8.47 2.06
C PHE A 181 13.72 -9.22 3.11
N ALA A 182 13.53 -8.92 4.40
CA ALA A 182 14.10 -9.73 5.48
C ALA A 182 13.58 -11.18 5.48
N ALA A 183 12.30 -11.39 5.13
CA ALA A 183 11.72 -12.72 5.02
C ALA A 183 12.22 -13.51 3.80
N THR A 184 12.47 -12.81 2.69
CA THR A 184 12.76 -13.43 1.39
C THR A 184 14.24 -13.50 1.05
N LEU A 185 15.12 -12.68 1.62
CA LEU A 185 16.56 -12.78 1.39
C LEU A 185 17.12 -14.08 2.00
N PRO A 186 18.09 -14.75 1.35
CA PRO A 186 18.72 -15.93 1.93
C PRO A 186 19.60 -15.54 3.11
N ARG A 187 19.82 -16.48 4.04
CA ARG A 187 20.60 -16.25 5.28
C ARG A 187 21.98 -15.67 5.03
N ARG A 188 22.64 -16.05 3.93
CA ARG A 188 23.96 -15.56 3.53
C ARG A 188 24.00 -14.06 3.22
N ALA A 189 22.86 -13.43 2.93
CA ALA A 189 22.77 -11.98 2.75
C ALA A 189 23.08 -11.20 4.04
N SER A 190 23.15 -11.87 5.20
CA SER A 190 23.65 -11.32 6.47
C SER A 190 22.96 -10.00 6.87
N VAL A 191 21.67 -9.91 6.60
CA VAL A 191 20.83 -8.77 6.97
C VAL A 191 20.44 -8.90 8.44
N PRO A 192 20.65 -7.86 9.28
CA PRO A 192 20.19 -7.85 10.67
C PRO A 192 18.69 -8.09 10.75
N SER A 193 18.24 -8.70 11.85
CA SER A 193 16.81 -8.77 12.16
C SER A 193 16.19 -7.38 12.16
N VAL A 194 15.02 -7.24 11.52
CA VAL A 194 14.27 -5.98 11.53
C VAL A 194 13.96 -5.63 13.00
N PRO A 195 14.23 -4.39 13.46
CA PRO A 195 14.01 -4.01 14.85
C PRO A 195 12.56 -4.28 15.30
N ASP A 196 12.44 -4.99 16.42
CA ASP A 196 11.18 -5.51 16.99
C ASP A 196 10.27 -4.41 17.58
N SER A 197 10.68 -3.15 17.54
CA SER A 197 9.94 -2.06 18.19
C SER A 197 8.84 -1.49 17.28
N GLY A 198 7.72 -2.21 17.17
CA GLY A 198 6.47 -1.70 16.59
C GLY A 198 6.44 -1.56 15.06
N SER A 199 7.31 -2.29 14.36
CA SER A 199 7.33 -2.39 12.89
C SER A 199 6.34 -3.47 12.41
N TRP A 200 5.78 -3.33 11.21
CA TRP A 200 4.84 -4.30 10.65
C TRP A 200 5.58 -5.54 10.12
N MET A 201 5.51 -6.66 10.86
CA MET A 201 6.33 -7.86 10.63
C MET A 201 5.58 -9.01 9.93
N ARG A 202 4.37 -8.74 9.41
CA ARG A 202 3.48 -9.78 8.90
C ARG A 202 4.09 -10.69 7.82
N PRO A 203 4.88 -10.18 6.84
CA PRO A 203 5.58 -11.04 5.89
C PRO A 203 6.55 -12.02 6.55
N MET A 204 7.30 -11.59 7.58
CA MET A 204 8.21 -12.46 8.32
C MET A 204 7.46 -13.53 9.09
N GLU A 205 6.36 -13.18 9.76
CA GLU A 205 5.50 -14.16 10.45
C GLU A 205 4.98 -15.24 9.50
N ALA A 206 4.52 -14.84 8.31
CA ALA A 206 4.04 -15.78 7.29
C ALA A 206 5.15 -16.74 6.85
N LYS A 207 6.36 -16.22 6.58
CA LYS A 207 7.52 -17.04 6.22
C LYS A 207 7.88 -18.02 7.33
N LEU A 208 7.93 -17.56 8.58
CA LEU A 208 8.22 -18.42 9.74
C LEU A 208 7.16 -19.51 9.90
N PHE A 209 5.89 -19.18 9.74
CA PHE A 209 4.80 -20.14 9.74
C PHE A 209 5.00 -21.25 8.69
N PHE A 210 5.36 -20.90 7.45
CA PHE A 210 5.61 -21.91 6.42
C PHE A 210 6.88 -22.72 6.71
N SER A 211 7.96 -22.08 7.18
CA SER A 211 9.19 -22.78 7.55
C SER A 211 8.93 -23.84 8.65
N ASP A 212 8.14 -23.50 9.67
CA ASP A 212 7.75 -24.43 10.74
C ASP A 212 6.97 -25.64 10.20
N ARG A 213 6.06 -25.41 9.26
CA ARG A 213 5.28 -26.50 8.63
C ARG A 213 6.13 -27.40 7.72
N LEU A 214 7.22 -26.88 7.15
CA LEU A 214 8.01 -27.58 6.14
C LEU A 214 9.30 -28.22 6.69
N VAL A 215 9.76 -27.85 7.89
CA VAL A 215 11.05 -28.32 8.44
C VAL A 215 11.10 -29.84 8.62
N GLY A 216 9.95 -30.48 8.92
CA GLY A 216 9.84 -31.93 9.07
C GLY A 216 9.65 -32.70 7.76
N GLU A 217 9.42 -32.00 6.64
CA GLU A 217 9.07 -32.63 5.37
C GLU A 217 10.28 -33.23 4.66
N SER A 218 10.04 -34.28 3.86
CA SER A 218 11.08 -34.92 3.06
C SER A 218 11.56 -34.03 1.91
N ASP A 219 12.80 -34.22 1.47
CA ASP A 219 13.38 -33.49 0.33
C ASP A 219 12.51 -33.58 -0.93
N LYS A 220 11.96 -34.77 -1.23
CA LYS A 220 11.02 -34.97 -2.34
C LYS A 220 9.75 -34.15 -2.19
N HIS A 221 9.22 -34.05 -0.96
CA HIS A 221 8.04 -33.24 -0.70
C HIS A 221 8.32 -31.74 -0.83
N LEU A 222 9.48 -31.26 -0.37
CA LEU A 222 9.88 -29.86 -0.56
C LEU A 222 9.95 -29.47 -2.04
N VAL A 223 10.53 -30.35 -2.88
CA VAL A 223 10.55 -30.17 -4.34
C VAL A 223 9.12 -30.15 -4.89
N ALA A 224 8.28 -31.10 -4.51
CA ALA A 224 6.89 -31.18 -4.98
C ALA A 224 6.06 -29.94 -4.59
N VAL A 225 6.25 -29.40 -3.38
CA VAL A 225 5.62 -28.15 -2.92
C VAL A 225 6.08 -26.97 -3.77
N ALA A 226 7.38 -26.82 -4.00
CA ALA A 226 7.89 -25.75 -4.86
C ALA A 226 7.35 -25.84 -6.29
N GLU A 227 7.34 -27.04 -6.89
CA GLU A 227 6.79 -27.26 -8.23
C GLU A 227 5.29 -26.99 -8.30
N ALA A 228 4.54 -27.39 -7.27
CA ALA A 228 3.12 -27.09 -7.17
C ALA A 228 2.88 -25.58 -7.18
N VAL A 229 3.62 -24.82 -6.35
CA VAL A 229 3.51 -23.36 -6.30
C VAL A 229 3.90 -22.72 -7.64
N LEU A 230 5.02 -23.13 -8.23
CA LEU A 230 5.55 -22.50 -9.44
C LEU A 230 4.73 -22.79 -10.70
N TYR A 231 4.24 -24.03 -10.85
CA TYR A 231 3.71 -24.53 -12.13
C TYR A 231 2.25 -24.92 -12.11
N LYS A 232 1.70 -25.29 -10.95
CA LYS A 232 0.35 -25.85 -10.84
C LYS A 232 -0.63 -24.90 -10.16
N LEU A 233 -0.15 -23.82 -9.54
CA LEU A 233 -0.98 -22.70 -9.15
C LEU A 233 -1.15 -21.74 -10.32
N GLU A 234 -2.40 -21.49 -10.70
CA GLU A 234 -2.76 -20.74 -11.90
C GLU A 234 -3.49 -19.44 -11.56
N TRP A 235 -3.08 -18.38 -12.24
CA TRP A 235 -3.71 -17.07 -12.25
C TRP A 235 -4.38 -16.83 -13.58
N LEU A 236 -5.56 -16.22 -13.55
CA LEU A 236 -6.12 -15.55 -14.71
C LEU A 236 -5.59 -14.11 -14.73
N LEU A 237 -4.62 -13.84 -15.62
CA LEU A 237 -3.96 -12.55 -15.78
C LEU A 237 -4.85 -11.61 -16.61
N PHE A 238 -5.18 -10.46 -16.03
CA PHE A 238 -5.86 -9.35 -16.69
C PHE A 238 -4.88 -8.17 -16.81
N PRO A 239 -4.18 -8.05 -17.95
CA PRO A 239 -3.38 -6.87 -18.20
C PRO A 239 -4.30 -5.70 -18.56
N ILE A 240 -4.04 -4.55 -17.96
CA ILE A 240 -4.68 -3.28 -18.26
C ILE A 240 -3.75 -2.49 -19.17
N SER A 241 -4.29 -2.04 -20.29
CA SER A 241 -3.59 -1.19 -21.25
C SER A 241 -3.82 0.26 -20.88
N LEU A 242 -2.74 0.97 -20.54
CA LEU A 242 -2.72 2.43 -20.41
C LEU A 242 -1.99 3.04 -21.62
N GLY A 243 -2.26 4.31 -21.89
CA GLY A 243 -1.68 5.08 -23.00
C GLY A 243 -2.45 4.98 -24.32
N GLU A 244 -3.69 4.48 -24.30
CA GLU A 244 -4.54 4.38 -25.51
C GLU A 244 -5.38 5.65 -25.76
N GLY A 245 -5.29 6.63 -24.86
CA GLY A 245 -5.93 7.93 -25.01
C GLY A 245 -7.38 7.97 -24.55
N HIS A 246 -7.81 7.01 -23.72
CA HIS A 246 -9.18 6.96 -23.21
C HIS A 246 -9.47 8.15 -22.27
N LYS A 247 -10.58 8.86 -22.48
CA LYS A 247 -10.98 10.03 -21.67
C LYS A 247 -11.97 9.69 -20.55
N ASP A 248 -12.28 8.41 -20.38
CA ASP A 248 -13.35 7.92 -19.49
C ASP A 248 -12.84 7.48 -18.10
N GLY A 249 -11.57 7.80 -17.81
CA GLY A 249 -10.89 7.48 -16.56
C GLY A 249 -10.21 6.11 -16.54
N THR A 250 -10.27 5.34 -17.62
CA THR A 250 -9.53 4.05 -17.73
C THR A 250 -8.02 4.22 -17.90
N GLU A 251 -7.55 5.46 -18.11
CA GLU A 251 -6.12 5.82 -18.11
C GLU A 251 -5.59 6.23 -16.73
N ASP A 252 -6.49 6.43 -15.74
CA ASP A 252 -6.11 6.85 -14.40
C ASP A 252 -6.00 5.61 -13.49
N LEU A 253 -4.75 5.26 -13.16
CA LEU A 253 -4.43 4.10 -12.34
C LEU A 253 -5.15 4.13 -10.98
N HIS A 254 -5.29 5.30 -10.37
CA HIS A 254 -5.97 5.44 -9.08
C HIS A 254 -7.46 5.16 -9.20
N LEU A 255 -8.10 5.69 -10.23
CA LEU A 255 -9.50 5.45 -10.48
C LEU A 255 -9.79 3.98 -10.81
N ILE A 256 -8.88 3.32 -11.53
CA ILE A 256 -8.92 1.87 -11.77
C ILE A 256 -8.86 1.11 -10.44
N PHE A 257 -7.94 1.46 -9.55
CA PHE A 257 -7.82 0.85 -8.22
C PHE A 257 -9.13 0.93 -7.44
N GLU A 258 -9.74 2.12 -7.38
CA GLU A 258 -10.99 2.33 -6.67
C GLU A 258 -12.15 1.52 -7.26
N ARG A 259 -12.27 1.50 -8.59
CA ARG A 259 -13.32 0.73 -9.30
C ARG A 259 -13.16 -0.78 -9.12
N LEU A 260 -11.93 -1.28 -9.08
CA LEU A 260 -11.67 -2.70 -8.82
C LEU A 260 -12.00 -3.07 -7.38
N ALA A 261 -11.57 -2.25 -6.42
CA ALA A 261 -11.91 -2.45 -5.01
C ALA A 261 -13.44 -2.42 -4.79
N LEU A 262 -14.18 -1.57 -5.50
CA LEU A 262 -15.64 -1.58 -5.50
C LEU A 262 -16.19 -2.92 -5.98
N ARG A 263 -15.76 -3.35 -7.17
CA ARG A 263 -16.28 -4.57 -7.78
C ARG A 263 -16.04 -5.79 -6.86
N ASP A 264 -14.89 -5.85 -6.21
CA ASP A 264 -14.57 -6.93 -5.27
C ASP A 264 -15.42 -6.88 -4.00
N ALA A 265 -15.75 -5.69 -3.52
CA ALA A 265 -16.64 -5.53 -2.37
C ALA A 265 -18.11 -5.83 -2.69
N THR A 266 -18.56 -5.71 -3.95
CA THR A 266 -19.99 -5.83 -4.33
C THR A 266 -20.33 -7.09 -5.12
N PHE A 267 -19.59 -7.39 -6.19
CA PHE A 267 -19.97 -8.40 -7.19
C PHE A 267 -19.08 -9.64 -7.15
N CYS A 268 -17.82 -9.51 -6.73
CA CYS A 268 -16.82 -10.58 -6.76
C CYS A 268 -16.37 -11.05 -5.37
N LYS A 269 -17.16 -10.80 -4.33
CA LYS A 269 -16.84 -11.21 -2.97
C LYS A 269 -16.79 -12.75 -2.89
N PRO A 270 -15.65 -13.35 -2.49
CA PRO A 270 -15.56 -14.81 -2.33
C PRO A 270 -16.56 -15.33 -1.31
N HIS A 271 -17.00 -16.58 -1.50
CA HIS A 271 -17.96 -17.22 -0.60
C HIS A 271 -17.41 -17.43 0.81
N ARG A 272 -16.09 -17.62 0.96
CA ARG A 272 -15.44 -17.75 2.27
C ARG A 272 -14.81 -16.43 2.69
N ALA A 273 -15.14 -15.97 3.89
CA ALA A 273 -14.60 -14.74 4.45
C ALA A 273 -13.07 -14.76 4.60
N THR A 274 -12.45 -15.94 4.72
CA THR A 274 -11.00 -16.10 4.80
C THR A 274 -10.29 -15.85 3.47
N GLU A 275 -10.95 -16.03 2.33
CA GLU A 275 -10.33 -15.94 0.99
C GLU A 275 -10.13 -14.50 0.51
N TYR A 276 -10.64 -13.52 1.26
CA TYR A 276 -10.65 -12.11 0.91
C TYR A 276 -10.37 -11.24 2.14
N ALA A 277 -9.55 -10.22 1.96
CA ALA A 277 -9.52 -9.10 2.88
C ALA A 277 -10.31 -7.96 2.24
N ASN A 278 -11.15 -7.25 2.99
CA ASN A 278 -11.88 -6.08 2.46
C ASN A 278 -11.07 -4.80 2.68
N MET A 279 -11.23 -3.81 1.80
CA MET A 279 -10.73 -2.45 2.07
C MET A 279 -11.79 -1.70 2.90
N GLY A 280 -11.36 -1.16 4.04
CA GLY A 280 -12.21 -0.37 4.92
C GLY A 280 -12.37 1.06 4.42
N ALA A 281 -13.27 1.84 5.04
CA ALA A 281 -13.48 3.23 4.66
C ALA A 281 -12.20 4.06 4.83
N ALA A 282 -11.40 3.75 5.86
CA ALA A 282 -10.11 4.39 6.10
C ALA A 282 -9.11 4.14 4.96
N ASP A 283 -9.07 2.93 4.40
CA ASP A 283 -8.19 2.62 3.25
C ASP A 283 -8.59 3.44 2.02
N PHE A 284 -9.90 3.56 1.75
CA PHE A 284 -10.38 4.38 0.64
C PHE A 284 -10.11 5.87 0.85
N VAL A 285 -10.25 6.40 2.06
CA VAL A 285 -9.89 7.79 2.37
C VAL A 285 -8.39 8.02 2.19
N ARG A 286 -7.55 7.14 2.73
CA ARG A 286 -6.10 7.20 2.53
C ARG A 286 -5.76 7.23 1.06
N ASN A 287 -6.33 6.30 0.30
CA ASN A 287 -6.10 6.19 -1.13
C ASN A 287 -6.51 7.47 -1.84
N LEU A 288 -7.72 7.98 -1.60
CA LEU A 288 -8.20 9.25 -2.16
C LEU A 288 -7.21 10.40 -1.93
N LEU A 289 -6.64 10.50 -0.73
CA LEU A 289 -5.67 11.54 -0.39
C LEU A 289 -4.33 11.32 -1.10
N LEU A 290 -3.78 10.10 -1.05
CA LEU A 290 -2.50 9.78 -1.68
C LEU A 290 -2.58 9.78 -3.22
N GLY A 291 -3.73 9.45 -3.80
CA GLY A 291 -3.98 9.48 -5.24
C GLY A 291 -4.12 10.88 -5.83
N SER A 292 -4.18 11.90 -4.97
CA SER A 292 -4.23 13.30 -5.40
C SER A 292 -2.85 13.84 -5.80
N PHE A 293 -1.77 13.15 -5.44
CA PHE A 293 -0.41 13.51 -5.84
C PHE A 293 -0.09 13.03 -7.27
N ALA A 294 0.66 13.84 -8.02
CA ALA A 294 1.07 13.49 -9.38
C ALA A 294 2.19 12.45 -9.39
N GLU A 295 3.19 12.62 -8.51
CA GLU A 295 4.35 11.73 -8.40
C GLU A 295 4.21 10.76 -7.22
N GLU A 296 4.60 9.49 -7.42
CA GLU A 296 4.58 8.49 -6.34
C GLU A 296 5.53 8.89 -5.20
N ALA A 297 6.63 9.59 -5.50
CA ALA A 297 7.56 10.10 -4.50
C ALA A 297 6.88 11.08 -3.51
N ASP A 298 6.01 11.95 -4.00
CA ASP A 298 5.26 12.90 -3.18
C ASP A 298 4.20 12.17 -2.34
N ALA A 299 3.51 11.19 -2.93
CA ALA A 299 2.57 10.33 -2.19
C ALA A 299 3.28 9.54 -1.08
N ILE A 300 4.48 9.01 -1.34
CA ILE A 300 5.32 8.34 -0.34
C ILE A 300 5.71 9.31 0.77
N HIS A 301 6.15 10.52 0.41
CA HIS A 301 6.52 11.54 1.40
C HIS A 301 5.31 11.89 2.29
N ALA A 302 4.16 12.20 1.69
CA ALA A 302 2.93 12.52 2.40
C ALA A 302 2.46 11.37 3.31
N TYR A 303 2.54 10.13 2.83
CA TYR A 303 2.22 8.95 3.62
C TYR A 303 3.15 8.81 4.83
N LYS A 304 4.47 8.93 4.64
CA LYS A 304 5.46 8.80 5.73
C LYS A 304 5.29 9.89 6.79
N THR A 305 5.10 11.13 6.34
CA THR A 305 5.05 12.30 7.22
C THR A 305 3.75 12.35 8.00
N TYR A 306 2.61 12.04 7.36
CA TYR A 306 1.30 12.29 7.97
C TYR A 306 0.44 11.06 8.17
N TRP A 307 0.38 10.11 7.24
CA TRP A 307 -0.55 8.98 7.40
C TRP A 307 0.01 7.84 8.26
N LEU A 308 1.29 7.50 8.09
CA LEU A 308 1.94 6.44 8.84
C LEU A 308 1.93 6.66 10.36
N PRO A 309 2.16 7.88 10.89
CA PRO A 309 2.00 8.14 12.33
C PRO A 309 0.57 7.89 12.83
N ILE A 310 -0.46 8.23 12.04
CA ILE A 310 -1.87 7.94 12.36
C ILE A 310 -2.08 6.43 12.47
N GLU A 311 -1.62 5.64 11.49
CA GLU A 311 -1.74 4.18 11.51
C GLU A 311 -1.01 3.55 12.70
N LYS A 312 0.19 4.04 13.02
CA LYS A 312 0.97 3.57 14.18
C LYS A 312 0.26 3.88 15.49
N SER A 313 -0.31 5.08 15.63
CA SER A 313 -1.05 5.46 16.84
C SER A 313 -2.34 4.64 16.98
N ALA A 314 -3.09 4.49 15.90
CA ALA A 314 -4.28 3.63 15.85
C ALA A 314 -3.94 2.17 16.20
N ALA A 315 -2.81 1.64 15.71
CA ALA A 315 -2.35 0.29 16.03
C ALA A 315 -2.03 0.10 17.52
N LYS A 316 -1.38 1.08 18.16
CA LYS A 316 -1.12 1.06 19.61
C LYS A 316 -2.42 1.04 20.43
N VAL A 317 -3.40 1.87 20.04
CA VAL A 317 -4.72 1.89 20.71
C VAL A 317 -5.46 0.57 20.49
N ALA A 318 -5.43 0.06 19.27
CA ALA A 318 -6.06 -1.22 18.90
C ALA A 318 -5.48 -2.38 19.72
N GLU A 319 -4.15 -2.44 19.87
CA GLU A 319 -3.47 -3.45 20.66
C GLU A 319 -3.86 -3.36 22.14
N ALA A 320 -3.82 -2.15 22.71
CA ALA A 320 -4.21 -1.93 24.11
C ALA A 320 -5.67 -2.31 24.40
N LYS A 321 -6.56 -2.16 23.42
CA LYS A 321 -8.00 -2.46 23.55
C LYS A 321 -8.41 -3.82 22.98
N GLN A 322 -7.50 -4.57 22.37
CA GLN A 322 -7.80 -5.80 21.62
C GLN A 322 -8.86 -5.60 20.52
N GLU A 323 -8.83 -4.43 19.88
CA GLU A 323 -9.76 -4.02 18.83
C GLU A 323 -9.07 -4.00 17.45
N SER A 324 -9.83 -3.72 16.39
CA SER A 324 -9.26 -3.62 15.04
C SER A 324 -8.70 -2.22 14.77
N VAL A 325 -7.52 -2.14 14.13
CA VAL A 325 -6.93 -0.86 13.70
C VAL A 325 -7.89 -0.07 12.81
N ALA A 326 -8.60 -0.76 11.92
CA ALA A 326 -9.57 -0.15 11.01
C ALA A 326 -10.67 0.58 11.77
N SER A 327 -11.20 0.00 12.86
CA SER A 327 -12.23 0.63 13.69
C SER A 327 -11.77 1.95 14.28
N HIS A 328 -10.53 2.05 14.76
CA HIS A 328 -9.98 3.29 15.31
C HIS A 328 -9.71 4.34 14.23
N LEU A 329 -9.19 3.94 13.07
CA LEU A 329 -9.00 4.86 11.95
C LEU A 329 -10.34 5.44 11.47
N GLU A 330 -11.36 4.60 11.33
CA GLU A 330 -12.70 5.04 10.93
C GLU A 330 -13.33 5.96 11.98
N ALA A 331 -13.19 5.66 13.27
CA ALA A 331 -13.66 6.52 14.36
C ALA A 331 -12.98 7.91 14.36
N ALA A 332 -11.66 7.96 14.14
CA ALA A 332 -10.93 9.22 14.04
C ALA A 332 -11.40 10.05 12.83
N LEU A 333 -11.61 9.41 11.68
CA LEU A 333 -12.18 10.06 10.49
C LEU A 333 -13.61 10.56 10.72
N GLU A 334 -14.45 9.79 11.43
CA GLU A 334 -15.79 10.24 11.81
C GLU A 334 -15.73 11.48 12.70
N ALA A 335 -14.86 11.47 13.72
CA ALA A 335 -14.67 12.59 14.63
C ALA A 335 -14.14 13.82 13.90
N PHE A 336 -13.21 13.63 12.96
CA PHE A 336 -12.66 14.70 12.13
C PHE A 336 -13.76 15.38 11.30
N LEU A 337 -14.63 14.60 10.65
CA LEU A 337 -15.76 15.15 9.88
C LEU A 337 -16.76 15.89 10.78
N LYS A 338 -17.03 15.38 11.99
CA LYS A 338 -17.92 16.04 12.96
C LYS A 338 -17.34 17.37 13.45
N ALA A 339 -16.03 17.45 13.67
CA ALA A 339 -15.34 18.66 14.10
C ALA A 339 -15.21 19.72 12.99
N ASN A 340 -15.38 19.31 11.73
CA ASN A 340 -15.26 20.19 10.56
C ASN A 340 -16.57 20.22 9.74
N PRO A 341 -17.71 20.66 10.32
CA PRO A 341 -18.99 20.66 9.61
C PRO A 341 -19.01 21.65 8.44
N ARG A 342 -19.78 21.35 7.39
CA ARG A 342 -19.93 22.21 6.20
C ARG A 342 -21.38 22.44 5.80
N GLN A 343 -21.68 23.65 5.33
CA GLN A 343 -23.02 24.05 4.88
C GLN A 343 -23.23 23.71 3.40
N ARG A 344 -24.39 23.13 3.06
CA ARG A 344 -24.71 22.58 1.74
C ARG A 344 -25.47 23.59 0.85
N LYS A 345 -25.15 23.65 -0.46
CA LYS A 345 -26.16 23.80 -1.52
C LYS A 345 -26.30 22.43 -2.22
N LYS A 346 -27.54 21.96 -2.36
CA LYS A 346 -27.87 20.58 -2.78
C LYS A 346 -27.25 20.21 -4.14
N ALA A 347 -26.23 19.35 -4.13
CA ALA A 347 -25.94 18.48 -5.28
C ALA A 347 -26.64 17.12 -5.09
N ASN A 348 -27.33 16.66 -6.14
CA ASN A 348 -27.87 15.31 -6.26
C ASN A 348 -26.77 14.42 -6.86
N LEU A 349 -26.20 13.52 -6.06
CA LEU A 349 -25.53 12.33 -6.59
C LEU A 349 -26.00 11.10 -5.83
N ALA A 350 -26.13 10.01 -6.59
CA ALA A 350 -26.77 8.76 -6.24
C ALA A 350 -26.16 8.04 -5.02
N ALA A 351 -26.94 7.06 -4.55
CA ALA A 351 -26.85 6.31 -3.30
C ALA A 351 -25.45 5.83 -2.88
N ALA A 352 -25.34 5.52 -1.58
CA ALA A 352 -24.17 4.94 -0.93
C ALA A 352 -23.48 3.88 -1.82
N GLY A 353 -22.28 4.19 -2.29
CA GLY A 353 -21.41 3.30 -3.08
C GLY A 353 -19.97 3.47 -2.63
N VAL A 354 -19.19 2.38 -2.78
CA VAL A 354 -17.74 2.18 -2.47
C VAL A 354 -17.33 2.57 -1.05
N GLY A 355 -16.56 1.75 -0.32
CA GLY A 355 -15.96 2.16 0.97
C GLY A 355 -16.94 2.54 2.10
N GLY A 356 -18.23 2.26 1.96
CA GLY A 356 -19.26 2.49 2.97
C GLY A 356 -19.67 3.96 3.15
N ALA A 357 -20.58 4.18 4.10
CA ALA A 357 -21.18 5.51 4.34
C ALA A 357 -20.15 6.57 4.79
N LEU A 358 -19.12 6.16 5.52
CA LEU A 358 -18.04 7.04 5.95
C LEU A 358 -17.23 7.57 4.78
N TYR A 359 -16.75 6.70 3.87
CA TYR A 359 -16.02 7.15 2.70
C TYR A 359 -16.87 8.08 1.83
N ALA A 360 -18.12 7.72 1.56
CA ALA A 360 -19.04 8.57 0.79
C ALA A 360 -19.24 9.97 1.43
N ARG A 361 -19.34 10.03 2.77
CA ARG A 361 -19.40 11.28 3.53
C ARG A 361 -18.10 12.07 3.44
N PHE A 362 -16.95 11.42 3.61
CA PHE A 362 -15.64 12.06 3.54
C PHE A 362 -15.38 12.63 2.15
N ARG A 363 -15.68 11.86 1.10
CA ARG A 363 -15.58 12.29 -0.29
C ARG A 363 -16.44 13.53 -0.55
N ARG A 364 -17.69 13.53 -0.07
CA ARG A 364 -18.58 14.70 -0.16
C ARG A 364 -17.98 15.90 0.55
N TRP A 365 -17.51 15.71 1.78
CA TRP A 365 -16.87 16.75 2.57
C TRP A 365 -15.64 17.32 1.86
N LEU A 366 -14.84 16.48 1.19
CA LEU A 366 -13.66 16.89 0.44
C LEU A 366 -14.02 17.72 -0.81
N VAL A 367 -15.04 17.32 -1.57
CA VAL A 367 -15.56 18.09 -2.72
C VAL A 367 -16.07 19.47 -2.28
N ASP A 368 -16.66 19.56 -1.08
CA ASP A 368 -17.08 20.83 -0.49
C ASP A 368 -15.89 21.70 -0.01
N MET A 369 -14.62 21.23 -0.12
CA MET A 369 -13.44 22.09 0.15
C MET A 369 -13.34 23.00 -1.05
N GLU A 370 -13.45 24.31 -0.85
CA GLU A 370 -12.99 25.31 -1.82
C GLU A 370 -11.48 25.09 -2.03
N VAL A 371 -11.12 24.15 -2.91
CA VAL A 371 -9.75 23.95 -3.34
C VAL A 371 -9.47 25.01 -4.39
N ALA A 372 -8.35 25.69 -4.20
CA ALA A 372 -7.95 26.82 -4.99
C ALA A 372 -7.90 26.47 -6.50
N THR A 373 -8.04 27.51 -7.30
CA THR A 373 -8.32 27.55 -8.74
C THR A 373 -7.28 26.89 -9.67
N ASP A 374 -6.36 26.07 -9.17
CA ASP A 374 -5.28 25.48 -9.98
C ASP A 374 -5.09 23.96 -9.72
N PRO A 375 -5.32 23.09 -10.74
CA PRO A 375 -5.04 21.65 -10.71
C PRO A 375 -3.59 21.27 -10.35
N LYS A 376 -2.66 22.23 -10.29
CA LYS A 376 -1.24 22.02 -9.92
C LYS A 376 -0.91 22.25 -8.45
N GLN A 377 -1.85 22.69 -7.60
CA GLN A 377 -1.56 22.96 -6.19
C GLN A 377 -1.68 21.69 -5.33
N THR A 378 -0.58 20.94 -5.25
CA THR A 378 -0.35 19.82 -4.30
C THR A 378 -0.42 20.27 -2.82
N THR A 379 -0.31 21.57 -2.55
CA THR A 379 -0.30 22.19 -1.22
C THR A 379 -1.58 21.90 -0.41
N ASP A 380 -2.76 21.94 -1.04
CA ASP A 380 -4.04 21.78 -0.33
C ASP A 380 -4.25 20.36 0.23
N THR A 381 -3.74 19.33 -0.46
CA THR A 381 -3.81 17.93 0.00
C THR A 381 -2.81 17.68 1.13
N MET A 382 -1.61 18.25 1.05
CA MET A 382 -0.62 18.18 2.12
C MET A 382 -1.12 18.85 3.39
N ASP A 383 -1.72 20.03 3.28
CA ASP A 383 -2.29 20.76 4.42
C ASP A 383 -3.47 20.01 5.04
N LEU A 384 -4.31 19.36 4.21
CA LEU A 384 -5.36 18.49 4.71
C LEU A 384 -4.80 17.28 5.48
N LEU A 385 -3.79 16.61 4.92
CA LEU A 385 -3.14 15.46 5.56
C LEU A 385 -2.48 15.86 6.88
N HIS A 386 -1.82 17.01 6.93
CA HIS A 386 -1.25 17.58 8.15
C HIS A 386 -2.33 17.84 9.22
N ARG A 387 -3.42 18.52 8.88
CA ARG A 387 -4.52 18.77 9.83
C ARG A 387 -5.18 17.47 10.30
N LEU A 388 -5.35 16.50 9.41
CA LEU A 388 -5.90 15.20 9.76
C LEU A 388 -4.96 14.42 10.68
N HIS A 389 -3.66 14.48 10.42
CA HIS A 389 -2.61 13.91 11.27
C HIS A 389 -2.70 14.44 12.70
N ASP A 390 -2.64 15.76 12.86
CA ASP A 390 -2.64 16.38 14.19
C ASP A 390 -3.92 16.06 14.96
N PHE A 391 -5.06 16.12 14.26
CA PHE A 391 -6.35 15.76 14.84
C PHE A 391 -6.40 14.30 15.31
N ALA A 392 -5.97 13.38 14.44
CA ALA A 392 -6.08 11.95 14.74
C ALA A 392 -5.15 11.54 15.88
N LEU A 393 -3.92 12.08 15.94
CA LEU A 393 -3.02 11.84 17.07
C LEU A 393 -3.62 12.33 18.39
N GLN A 394 -4.17 13.55 18.43
CA GLN A 394 -4.88 14.07 19.61
C GLN A 394 -6.09 13.21 19.99
N HIS A 395 -6.84 12.73 18.99
CA HIS A 395 -8.00 11.85 19.19
C HIS A 395 -7.61 10.52 19.85
N PHE A 396 -6.48 9.93 19.45
CA PHE A 396 -5.99 8.68 20.03
C PHE A 396 -5.37 8.84 21.43
N GLU A 397 -4.80 10.00 21.73
CA GLU A 397 -4.25 10.34 23.05
C GLU A 397 -5.32 10.70 24.10
N GLY A 398 -6.58 10.88 23.68
CA GLY A 398 -7.70 11.21 24.58
C GLY A 398 -7.75 12.69 25.03
N GLY A 399 -7.01 13.58 24.36
CA GLY A 399 -7.03 15.02 24.64
C GLY A 399 -8.23 15.75 24.04
N PRO A 400 -8.64 16.92 24.58
CA PRO A 400 -9.69 17.73 23.97
C PRO A 400 -9.24 18.22 22.59
N VAL A 401 -10.00 17.84 21.56
CA VAL A 401 -9.84 18.28 20.18
C VAL A 401 -9.91 19.81 20.12
N ARG A 402 -8.78 20.49 19.90
CA ARG A 402 -8.79 21.94 19.66
C ARG A 402 -9.22 22.18 18.21
N GLN A 403 -10.21 23.04 17.99
CA GLN A 403 -10.61 23.45 16.64
C GLN A 403 -9.39 24.04 15.92
N ALA A 404 -9.07 23.50 14.75
CA ALA A 404 -8.02 24.05 13.90
C ALA A 404 -8.39 25.49 13.53
N SER A 405 -7.64 26.46 14.06
CA SER A 405 -7.77 27.86 13.64
C SER A 405 -7.19 28.00 12.23
N PRO A 406 -7.78 28.82 11.35
CA PRO A 406 -7.18 29.09 10.05
C PRO A 406 -5.79 29.71 10.24
N PRO A 407 -4.85 29.54 9.28
CA PRO A 407 -3.55 30.18 9.38
C PRO A 407 -3.75 31.70 9.38
N GLY A 408 -3.58 32.31 10.55
CA GLY A 408 -3.45 33.74 10.68
C GLY A 408 -2.14 34.17 10.02
N LEU A 409 -2.25 35.01 9.00
CA LEU A 409 -1.19 35.94 8.61
C LEU A 409 -0.78 36.70 9.87
N ASP A 410 0.33 36.32 10.51
CA ASP A 410 1.16 37.17 11.38
C ASP A 410 2.31 36.35 11.99
N ALA A 411 3.39 36.18 11.22
CA ALA A 411 4.71 35.82 11.75
C ALA A 411 5.82 36.17 10.75
N TRP A 412 5.89 37.44 10.32
CA TRP A 412 7.09 38.03 9.72
C TRP A 412 7.39 39.35 10.45
N SER A 413 7.90 39.26 11.67
CA SER A 413 8.63 40.37 12.29
C SER A 413 10.12 40.11 12.12
N PHE A 414 10.70 40.73 11.09
CA PHE A 414 12.13 40.79 10.88
C PHE A 414 12.82 41.46 12.07
N GLY A 415 13.77 40.77 12.67
CA GLY A 415 14.69 41.32 13.66
C GLY A 415 15.56 42.41 13.04
N SER A 416 15.56 43.59 13.64
CA SER A 416 16.50 44.66 13.34
C SER A 416 17.84 44.39 14.06
N THR A 417 18.87 44.07 13.30
CA THR A 417 20.27 44.10 13.75
C THR A 417 21.05 45.14 12.97
N THR A 418 21.41 46.24 13.63
CA THR A 418 22.54 47.08 13.22
C THR A 418 23.51 47.22 14.39
N LYS A 419 24.77 46.89 14.09
CA LYS A 419 25.92 46.78 15.00
C LYS A 419 26.53 48.16 15.32
N GLN A 420 26.83 48.36 16.62
CA GLN A 420 28.11 48.83 17.22
C GLN A 420 28.62 50.28 17.04
N PRO A 421 29.56 50.79 17.88
CA PRO A 421 30.01 50.39 19.25
C PRO A 421 30.29 51.63 20.19
N PRO A 422 31.25 51.64 21.16
CA PRO A 422 30.96 51.61 22.60
C PRO A 422 31.54 52.80 23.39
N ALA A 423 31.14 52.99 24.66
CA ALA A 423 32.00 53.58 25.70
C ALA A 423 31.35 53.65 27.09
N LEU A 424 32.13 53.16 28.08
CA LEU A 424 32.32 53.68 29.44
C LEU A 424 31.28 53.40 30.56
N ILE A 425 31.70 52.47 31.43
CA ILE A 425 31.46 52.36 32.89
C ILE A 425 31.86 53.73 33.54
N PRO A 426 31.22 54.28 34.61
CA PRO A 426 31.17 53.60 35.92
C PRO A 426 30.05 53.89 36.94
N CYS A 427 30.07 53.04 37.98
CA CYS A 427 29.76 53.27 39.40
C CYS A 427 28.28 53.40 39.83
N ARG A 428 27.83 52.48 40.72
CA ARG A 428 27.56 52.69 42.18
C ARG A 428 26.30 53.54 42.39
N GLU A 429 25.26 53.11 43.10
CA GLU A 429 25.21 52.81 44.53
C GLU A 429 23.84 52.17 44.88
N ASP A 430 23.86 51.27 45.87
CA ASP A 430 22.91 51.13 46.98
C ASP A 430 21.38 51.15 46.75
N CYS A 431 20.75 49.97 46.86
CA CYS A 431 19.85 49.55 47.95
C CYS A 431 19.20 48.20 47.65
#